data_AF-A0A0C9WWT8-F1
#
_entry.id   AF-A0A0C9WWT8-F1
#
_cell.length_a   1.000
_cell.length_b   1.000
_cell.length_c   1.000
_cell.angle_alpha   90.00
_cell.angle_beta   90.00
_cell.angle_gamma   90.00
#
_symmetry.space_group_name_H-M   'P 1'
#
loop_
_entity.id
_entity.type
_entity.pdbx_description
1 polymer ?
#
loop_
_entity_poly.entity_id
_entity_poly.type
_entity_poly.pdbx_seq_one_letter_code
_entity_poly.pdbx_strand_id
1 'polypeptide(L)'
;MHTTTPDLPPAENRAPTGRFPDGWASMAPEIDSSNAESATNTTGPNGVSTASTNINVTINDLSVSSLQDLQNLFRSPEGKNLVIYVGHPQIMTTSPLDSNLGMPLNMRGFPDGYFRIRAAGTKHYWALHGGDSSKDGNVICLYDRSDGSQNHARRFFVNSRGELCTDSTHIDVMDNALIASHERPPTFPWPNPWSHKLATFCYSKETRMISVKLYADPLISNQWPRPDQEWKDKEFIIAARPPTATRIRSADEISRWAPKLNLIRWTDRKNSLKANARDAVGVEEKAEMMKLEDVNRIKWEIEQFL
;
A
#
# COMPACT_ATOMS: atom_id res chain seq x y z
N MET A 1 -20.28 -51.17 32.45
CA MET A 1 -20.98 -50.73 31.23
C MET A 1 -19.92 -50.51 30.17
N HIS A 2 -19.82 -51.42 29.20
CA HIS A 2 -18.88 -51.34 28.09
C HIS A 2 -19.50 -50.51 26.97
N THR A 3 -18.87 -49.41 26.60
CA THR A 3 -19.26 -48.60 25.44
C THR A 3 -18.30 -48.90 24.30
N THR A 4 -18.79 -49.66 23.33
CA THR A 4 -18.09 -50.03 22.09
C THR A 4 -18.13 -48.85 21.12
N THR A 5 -16.96 -48.40 20.66
CA THR A 5 -16.81 -47.40 19.60
C THR A 5 -16.94 -48.08 18.23
N PRO A 6 -17.66 -47.53 17.24
CA PRO A 6 -17.74 -48.13 15.92
C PRO A 6 -16.53 -47.74 15.04
N ASP A 7 -15.97 -48.75 14.36
CA ASP A 7 -14.90 -48.64 13.37
C ASP A 7 -15.35 -47.84 12.13
N LEU A 8 -14.51 -46.89 11.71
CA LEU A 8 -14.63 -46.19 10.43
C LEU A 8 -13.74 -46.89 9.37
N PRO A 9 -14.23 -47.09 8.13
CA PRO A 9 -13.44 -47.67 7.06
C PRO A 9 -12.38 -46.69 6.51
N PRO A 10 -11.28 -47.20 5.93
CA PRO A 10 -10.18 -46.39 5.44
C PRO A 10 -10.57 -45.58 4.19
N ALA A 11 -10.13 -44.33 4.13
CA ALA A 11 -10.34 -43.44 3.00
C ALA A 11 -9.47 -43.88 1.79
N GLU A 12 -10.13 -44.17 0.66
CA GLU A 12 -9.47 -44.37 -0.63
C GLU A 12 -8.92 -43.04 -1.17
N ASN A 13 -7.59 -42.95 -1.31
CA ASN A 13 -6.93 -41.90 -2.07
C ASN A 13 -7.06 -42.21 -3.57
N ARG A 14 -7.94 -41.49 -4.28
CA ARG A 14 -7.92 -41.39 -5.74
C ARG A 14 -7.53 -39.98 -6.15
N ALA A 15 -6.35 -39.84 -6.76
CA ALA A 15 -5.94 -38.63 -7.45
C ALA A 15 -6.77 -38.47 -8.76
N PRO A 16 -7.25 -37.27 -9.09
CA PRO A 16 -7.92 -37.03 -10.37
C PRO A 16 -6.88 -36.93 -11.49
N THR A 17 -6.86 -37.91 -12.40
CA THR A 17 -6.19 -37.78 -13.70
C THR A 17 -7.07 -36.97 -14.64
N GLY A 18 -6.89 -35.64 -14.64
CA GLY A 18 -7.47 -34.76 -15.64
C GLY A 18 -6.61 -34.74 -16.91
N ARG A 19 -7.14 -35.29 -18.01
CA ARG A 19 -6.64 -35.00 -19.37
C ARG A 19 -7.03 -33.56 -19.73
N PHE A 20 -6.08 -32.79 -20.25
CA PHE A 20 -6.37 -31.52 -20.90
C PHE A 20 -7.13 -31.76 -22.22
N PRO A 21 -8.15 -30.96 -22.56
CA PRO A 21 -8.72 -30.97 -23.90
C PRO A 21 -7.74 -30.27 -24.86
N ASP A 22 -7.40 -30.96 -25.95
CA ASP A 22 -6.72 -30.38 -27.11
C ASP A 22 -7.61 -29.31 -27.76
N GLY A 23 -7.07 -28.11 -27.99
CA GLY A 23 -7.80 -27.09 -28.77
C GLY A 23 -7.55 -25.62 -28.45
N TRP A 24 -6.52 -25.25 -27.69
CA TRP A 24 -6.16 -23.84 -27.46
C TRP A 24 -4.89 -23.48 -28.25
N ALA A 25 -5.05 -23.39 -29.56
CA ALA A 25 -4.10 -22.70 -30.44
C ALA A 25 -4.86 -21.62 -31.21
N SER A 26 -4.34 -20.39 -31.12
CA SER A 26 -4.66 -19.24 -31.96
C SER A 26 -6.01 -18.53 -31.72
N MET A 27 -5.96 -17.47 -30.91
CA MET A 27 -6.85 -16.31 -31.05
C MET A 27 -6.00 -15.04 -31.01
N ALA A 28 -5.50 -14.63 -32.18
CA ALA A 28 -5.14 -13.25 -32.44
C ALA A 28 -6.44 -12.48 -32.72
N PRO A 29 -6.61 -11.24 -32.22
CA PRO A 29 -7.76 -10.43 -32.61
C PRO A 29 -7.57 -9.91 -34.04
N GLU A 30 -8.50 -10.26 -34.92
CA GLU A 30 -8.69 -9.56 -36.19
C GLU A 30 -9.11 -8.10 -35.90
N ILE A 31 -8.39 -7.15 -36.49
CA ILE A 31 -8.72 -5.73 -36.44
C ILE A 31 -9.77 -5.49 -37.52
N ASP A 32 -11.01 -5.30 -37.11
CA ASP A 32 -12.09 -4.89 -37.99
C ASP A 32 -11.97 -3.38 -38.29
N SER A 33 -11.55 -3.08 -39.52
CA SER A 33 -11.38 -1.74 -40.05
C SER A 33 -12.68 -1.26 -40.71
N SER A 34 -13.70 -0.95 -39.92
CA SER A 34 -14.82 -0.10 -40.38
C SER A 34 -15.58 0.50 -39.20
N ASN A 35 -15.15 1.69 -38.77
CA ASN A 35 -15.99 2.73 -38.16
C ASN A 35 -15.18 4.03 -38.09
N ALA A 36 -15.00 4.65 -39.24
CA ALA A 36 -14.62 6.05 -39.31
C ALA A 36 -15.91 6.88 -39.22
N GLU A 37 -16.29 7.28 -38.00
CA GLU A 37 -17.26 8.35 -37.83
C GLU A 37 -16.62 9.67 -38.30
N SER A 38 -17.12 10.15 -39.42
CA SER A 38 -16.80 11.45 -39.99
C SER A 38 -17.38 12.55 -39.10
N ALA A 39 -16.54 13.21 -38.30
CA ALA A 39 -16.90 14.44 -37.63
C ALA A 39 -16.92 15.58 -38.65
N THR A 40 -18.10 15.94 -39.12
CA THR A 40 -18.33 17.15 -39.92
C THR A 40 -18.13 18.39 -39.06
N ASN A 41 -17.07 19.16 -39.33
CA ASN A 41 -16.92 20.52 -38.81
C ASN A 41 -17.70 21.50 -39.70
N THR A 42 -18.70 22.16 -39.12
CA THR A 42 -19.37 23.33 -39.69
C THR A 42 -18.50 24.57 -39.47
N THR A 43 -17.91 25.09 -40.55
CA THR A 43 -17.14 26.33 -40.58
C THR A 43 -18.07 27.53 -40.74
N GLY A 44 -18.16 28.38 -39.72
CA GLY A 44 -18.60 29.78 -39.89
C GLY A 44 -17.42 30.65 -40.32
N PRO A 45 -17.63 31.73 -41.11
CA PRO A 45 -16.56 32.59 -41.55
C PRO A 45 -16.12 33.46 -40.36
N ASN A 46 -14.83 33.43 -40.04
CA ASN A 46 -14.15 34.18 -38.98
C ASN A 46 -14.18 33.52 -37.59
N GLY A 47 -13.34 32.49 -37.43
CA GLY A 47 -12.94 31.98 -36.11
C GLY A 47 -11.74 31.06 -36.24
N VAL A 48 -10.55 31.55 -35.83
CA VAL A 48 -9.36 30.71 -35.69
C VAL A 48 -9.63 29.69 -34.58
N SER A 49 -9.82 28.43 -34.95
CA SER A 49 -9.91 27.31 -34.00
C SER A 49 -8.56 26.59 -33.96
N THR A 50 -7.74 26.88 -32.95
CA THR A 50 -6.54 26.09 -32.63
C THR A 50 -6.93 24.98 -31.67
N ALA A 51 -7.44 23.86 -32.20
CA ALA A 51 -7.56 22.62 -31.42
C ALA A 51 -6.15 22.05 -31.19
N SER A 52 -5.63 22.16 -29.97
CA SER A 52 -4.39 21.50 -29.55
C SER A 52 -4.73 20.11 -29.02
N THR A 53 -4.58 19.09 -29.84
CA THR A 53 -4.60 17.69 -29.43
C THR A 53 -3.25 17.35 -28.78
N ASN A 54 -3.23 17.28 -27.45
CA ASN A 54 -2.05 16.80 -26.71
C ASN A 54 -2.02 15.27 -26.75
N ILE A 55 -0.93 14.69 -27.27
CA ILE A 55 -0.68 13.24 -27.24
C ILE A 55 0.37 12.97 -26.16
N ASN A 56 0.02 12.17 -25.15
CA ASN A 56 0.96 11.72 -24.13
C ASN A 56 1.55 10.37 -24.52
N VAL A 57 2.87 10.32 -24.73
CA VAL A 57 3.61 9.08 -25.01
C VAL A 57 4.60 8.85 -23.87
N THR A 58 4.54 7.68 -23.24
CA THR A 58 5.51 7.23 -22.22
C THR A 58 6.42 6.19 -22.85
N ILE A 59 7.73 6.44 -22.85
CA ILE A 59 8.72 5.48 -23.34
C ILE A 59 9.52 4.97 -22.14
N ASN A 60 9.45 3.66 -21.89
CA ASN A 60 10.30 2.99 -20.92
C ASN A 60 11.47 2.36 -21.68
N ASP A 61 12.70 2.48 -21.15
CA ASP A 61 13.95 1.94 -21.71
C ASP A 61 14.47 2.57 -23.00
N LEU A 62 14.92 3.82 -22.90
CA LEU A 62 15.69 4.49 -23.95
C LEU A 62 17.16 4.61 -23.53
N SER A 63 18.03 3.75 -24.07
CA SER A 63 19.48 3.94 -23.98
C SER A 63 19.92 4.95 -25.05
N VAL A 64 19.69 6.24 -24.81
CA VAL A 64 20.06 7.30 -25.76
C VAL A 64 21.43 7.85 -25.38
N SER A 65 22.41 7.64 -26.24
CA SER A 65 23.77 8.18 -26.09
C SER A 65 23.89 9.67 -26.48
N SER A 66 22.85 10.30 -27.02
CA SER A 66 22.82 11.75 -27.23
C SER A 66 21.40 12.33 -27.21
N LEU A 67 21.24 13.49 -26.55
CA LEU A 67 19.99 14.29 -26.57
C LEU A 67 19.68 14.87 -27.95
N GLN A 68 20.68 14.92 -28.84
CA GLN A 68 20.56 15.51 -30.17
C GLN A 68 19.71 14.65 -31.11
N ASP A 69 19.76 13.32 -30.96
CA ASP A 69 19.02 12.37 -31.80
C ASP A 69 17.51 12.39 -31.52
N LEU A 70 17.12 12.67 -30.26
CA LEU A 70 15.71 12.83 -29.87
C LEU A 70 15.06 14.09 -30.46
N GLN A 71 15.82 15.17 -30.65
CA GLN A 71 15.29 16.42 -31.21
C GLN A 71 14.95 16.30 -32.70
N ASN A 72 15.62 15.40 -33.42
CA ASN A 72 15.39 15.19 -34.85
C ASN A 72 14.21 14.25 -35.15
N LEU A 73 13.84 13.38 -34.19
CA LEU A 73 12.78 12.39 -34.39
C LEU A 73 11.36 13.00 -34.38
N PHE A 74 11.17 14.20 -33.82
CA PHE A 74 9.84 14.78 -33.57
C PHE A 74 9.63 16.19 -34.15
N ARG A 75 10.44 16.63 -35.12
CA ARG A 75 10.13 17.86 -35.86
C ARG A 75 9.01 17.60 -36.86
N SER A 76 7.80 18.04 -36.51
CA SER A 76 6.71 18.17 -37.48
C SER A 76 6.97 19.38 -38.41
N PRO A 77 6.74 19.27 -39.73
CA PRO A 77 6.83 20.39 -40.67
C PRO A 77 5.88 21.56 -40.33
N GLU A 78 4.85 21.33 -39.53
CA GLU A 78 3.79 22.31 -39.23
C GLU A 78 4.03 23.15 -37.96
N GLY A 79 5.21 23.09 -37.34
CA GLY A 79 5.54 23.95 -36.19
C GLY A 79 4.80 23.62 -34.88
N LYS A 80 4.21 22.43 -34.77
CA LYS A 80 3.64 21.93 -33.51
C LYS A 80 4.76 21.41 -32.61
N ASN A 81 4.99 22.06 -31.47
CA ASN A 81 5.98 21.65 -30.50
C ASN A 81 5.45 20.48 -29.66
N LEU A 82 6.07 19.31 -29.80
CA LEU A 82 5.86 18.19 -28.87
C LEU A 82 6.69 18.43 -27.61
N VAL A 83 6.04 18.66 -26.47
CA VAL A 83 6.71 18.77 -25.17
C VAL A 83 6.74 17.39 -24.52
N ILE A 84 7.90 16.74 -24.55
CA ILE A 84 8.11 15.46 -23.86
C ILE A 84 8.62 15.75 -22.45
N TYR A 85 7.83 15.44 -21.43
CA TYR A 85 8.31 15.40 -20.06
C TYR A 85 9.14 14.13 -19.87
N VAL A 86 10.46 14.24 -20.10
CA VAL A 86 11.39 13.19 -19.71
C VAL A 86 11.61 13.32 -18.20
N GLY A 87 10.68 12.75 -17.44
CA GLY A 87 10.97 12.46 -16.04
C GLY A 87 12.15 11.51 -16.01
N HIS A 88 13.34 11.98 -15.65
CA HIS A 88 14.32 11.06 -15.11
C HIS A 88 13.65 10.39 -13.92
N PRO A 89 13.43 9.06 -13.90
CA PRO A 89 13.46 8.42 -12.61
C PRO A 89 14.84 8.80 -12.07
N GLN A 90 14.88 9.70 -11.10
CA GLN A 90 15.99 9.64 -10.17
C GLN A 90 15.85 8.26 -9.55
N ILE A 91 16.48 7.28 -10.18
CA ILE A 91 17.13 6.22 -9.44
C ILE A 91 17.95 7.04 -8.46
N MET A 92 17.45 7.17 -7.23
CA MET A 92 18.32 7.46 -6.12
C MET A 92 19.32 6.32 -6.16
N THR A 93 20.40 6.52 -6.91
CA THR A 93 21.65 5.80 -6.73
C THR A 93 22.04 6.16 -5.32
N THR A 94 21.54 5.36 -4.39
CA THR A 94 22.16 5.17 -3.10
C THR A 94 23.65 5.05 -3.38
N SER A 95 24.41 5.92 -2.73
CA SER A 95 25.87 5.96 -2.73
C SER A 95 26.51 4.57 -2.90
N PRO A 96 27.69 4.50 -3.53
CA PRO A 96 28.32 3.23 -3.87
C PRO A 96 28.47 2.37 -2.62
N LEU A 97 28.28 1.07 -2.81
CA LEU A 97 28.47 0.00 -1.83
C LEU A 97 29.61 0.31 -0.84
N ASP A 98 29.24 0.78 0.35
CA ASP A 98 30.08 0.59 1.52
C ASP A 98 30.02 -0.89 1.88
N SER A 99 31.00 -1.61 1.33
CA SER A 99 31.30 -3.00 1.62
C SER A 99 31.95 -3.11 3.00
N ASN A 100 31.18 -2.77 4.04
CA ASN A 100 31.46 -3.14 5.42
C ASN A 100 30.31 -4.03 5.92
N LEU A 101 30.58 -5.34 5.84
CA LEU A 101 29.78 -6.48 6.30
C LEU A 101 29.62 -6.50 7.83
N GLY A 102 29.02 -5.47 8.41
CA GLY A 102 28.77 -5.40 9.84
C GLY A 102 28.54 -3.98 10.35
N MET A 103 27.38 -3.39 10.06
CA MET A 103 26.85 -2.30 10.89
C MET A 103 25.34 -2.46 11.05
N PRO A 104 24.80 -2.16 12.24
CA PRO A 104 23.40 -2.37 12.56
C PRO A 104 22.59 -1.47 11.64
N LEU A 105 21.77 -2.09 10.78
CA LEU A 105 20.62 -1.39 10.23
C LEU A 105 19.96 -0.72 11.43
N ASN A 106 19.82 0.60 11.38
CA ASN A 106 19.09 1.33 12.39
C ASN A 106 17.64 0.83 12.30
N MET A 107 17.33 -0.28 12.97
CA MET A 107 16.03 -0.95 13.02
C MET A 107 15.02 -0.09 13.79
N ARG A 108 15.35 1.18 14.05
CA ARG A 108 14.52 2.18 14.72
C ARG A 108 13.97 1.62 16.02
N GLY A 109 14.82 0.86 16.74
CA GLY A 109 14.53 0.19 18.01
C GLY A 109 13.71 -1.10 17.94
N PHE A 110 13.19 -1.50 16.77
CA PHE A 110 12.71 -2.86 16.57
C PHE A 110 13.87 -3.87 16.59
N PRO A 111 13.59 -5.15 16.91
CA PRO A 111 14.60 -6.18 16.84
C PRO A 111 14.91 -6.63 15.41
N ASP A 112 16.05 -7.28 15.24
CA ASP A 112 16.39 -7.98 14.00
C ASP A 112 15.47 -9.20 13.78
N GLY A 113 15.26 -9.54 12.51
CA GLY A 113 14.46 -10.70 12.13
C GLY A 113 12.95 -10.51 12.32
N TYR A 114 12.24 -11.61 12.52
CA TYR A 114 10.78 -11.62 12.66
C TYR A 114 10.36 -11.43 14.12
N PHE A 115 9.33 -10.62 14.32
CA PHE A 115 8.73 -10.38 15.62
C PHE A 115 7.21 -10.23 15.53
N ARG A 116 6.55 -10.19 16.69
CA ARG A 116 5.15 -9.85 16.87
C ARG A 116 5.02 -8.58 17.69
N ILE A 117 3.96 -7.83 17.44
CA ILE A 117 3.61 -6.62 18.18
C ILE A 117 2.36 -6.91 19.01
N ARG A 118 2.45 -6.76 20.33
CA ARG A 118 1.38 -7.00 21.29
C ARG A 118 1.02 -5.72 22.01
N ALA A 119 -0.27 -5.47 22.22
CA ALA A 119 -0.71 -4.41 23.13
C ALA A 119 -0.25 -4.74 24.57
N ALA A 120 0.54 -3.84 25.17
CA ALA A 120 1.24 -4.12 26.42
C ALA A 120 0.28 -4.55 27.55
N GLY A 121 0.68 -5.58 28.30
CA GLY A 121 -0.14 -6.14 29.39
C GLY A 121 -1.40 -6.89 28.96
N THR A 122 -1.62 -7.13 27.65
CA THR A 122 -2.77 -7.89 27.14
C THR A 122 -2.32 -9.14 26.39
N LYS A 123 -3.27 -9.99 25.94
CA LYS A 123 -3.02 -11.10 25.00
C LYS A 123 -3.37 -10.74 23.54
N HIS A 124 -3.56 -9.45 23.24
CA HIS A 124 -4.00 -8.99 21.93
C HIS A 124 -2.82 -8.57 21.05
N TYR A 125 -2.69 -9.21 19.89
CA TYR A 125 -1.60 -8.98 18.94
C TYR A 125 -2.10 -8.21 17.72
N TRP A 126 -1.19 -7.50 17.06
CA TRP A 126 -1.43 -6.99 15.73
C TRP A 126 -1.70 -8.15 14.77
N ALA A 127 -2.80 -8.01 14.04
CA ALA A 127 -3.31 -8.96 13.08
C ALA A 127 -3.85 -8.22 11.87
N LEU A 128 -3.88 -8.88 10.72
CA LEU A 128 -4.55 -8.33 9.55
C LEU A 128 -6.04 -8.60 9.65
N HIS A 129 -6.88 -7.56 9.56
CA HIS A 129 -8.31 -7.70 9.64
C HIS A 129 -8.83 -8.59 8.51
N GLY A 130 -9.40 -9.75 8.88
CA GLY A 130 -9.88 -10.74 7.92
C GLY A 130 -8.81 -11.62 7.27
N GLY A 131 -7.54 -11.49 7.67
CA GLY A 131 -6.46 -12.42 7.33
C GLY A 131 -5.93 -12.40 5.89
N ASP A 132 -6.59 -11.74 4.95
CA ASP A 132 -6.23 -11.72 3.53
C ASP A 132 -5.12 -10.70 3.23
N SER A 133 -3.89 -11.18 3.03
CA SER A 133 -2.74 -10.33 2.67
C SER A 133 -2.51 -10.20 1.17
N SER A 134 -3.38 -10.77 0.33
CA SER A 134 -3.28 -10.66 -1.13
C SER A 134 -3.81 -9.33 -1.68
N LYS A 135 -4.52 -8.57 -0.84
CA LYS A 135 -5.15 -7.30 -1.18
C LYS A 135 -4.65 -6.17 -0.28
N ASP A 136 -4.47 -5.00 -0.87
CA ASP A 136 -4.19 -3.74 -0.20
C ASP A 136 -5.41 -3.21 0.56
N GLY A 137 -5.16 -2.30 1.50
CA GLY A 137 -6.20 -1.55 2.22
C GLY A 137 -6.81 -2.30 3.39
N ASN A 138 -6.51 -3.60 3.55
CA ASN A 138 -6.87 -4.34 4.75
C ASN A 138 -6.18 -3.72 5.97
N VAL A 139 -6.95 -3.41 7.00
CA VAL A 139 -6.44 -2.72 8.19
C VAL A 139 -5.78 -3.67 9.17
N ILE A 140 -4.81 -3.18 9.92
CA ILE A 140 -4.28 -3.85 11.10
C ILE A 140 -5.25 -3.65 12.27
N CYS A 141 -5.55 -4.74 12.97
CA CYS A 141 -6.41 -4.78 14.14
C CYS A 141 -5.74 -5.55 15.28
N LEU A 142 -6.36 -5.54 16.46
CA LEU A 142 -5.97 -6.34 17.61
C LEU A 142 -6.79 -7.63 17.65
N TYR A 143 -6.10 -8.74 17.87
CA TYR A 143 -6.72 -10.05 17.94
C TYR A 143 -6.21 -10.84 19.14
N ASP A 144 -7.13 -11.46 19.90
CA ASP A 144 -6.78 -12.30 21.05
C ASP A 144 -6.33 -13.69 20.57
N ARG A 145 -5.15 -14.11 21.00
CA ARG A 145 -4.60 -15.44 20.69
C ARG A 145 -5.29 -16.58 21.45
N SER A 146 -6.07 -16.27 22.48
CA SER A 146 -6.74 -17.27 23.33
C SER A 146 -7.85 -18.05 22.61
N ASP A 147 -8.30 -17.58 21.46
CA ASP A 147 -9.38 -18.18 20.69
C ASP A 147 -8.98 -19.42 19.88
N GLY A 148 -7.72 -19.89 20.02
CA GLY A 148 -7.20 -21.09 19.38
C GLY A 148 -6.80 -20.90 17.91
N SER A 149 -7.03 -19.73 17.33
CA SER A 149 -6.66 -19.44 15.95
C SER A 149 -5.20 -18.96 15.88
N GLN A 150 -4.27 -19.91 15.82
CA GLN A 150 -2.82 -19.63 15.82
C GLN A 150 -2.34 -18.72 14.67
N ASN A 151 -3.21 -18.43 13.69
CA ASN A 151 -2.85 -17.83 12.40
C ASN A 151 -3.17 -16.33 12.26
N HIS A 152 -3.77 -15.68 13.25
CA HIS A 152 -4.17 -14.28 13.10
C HIS A 152 -3.08 -13.28 13.46
N ALA A 153 -2.27 -13.58 14.48
CA ALA A 153 -1.14 -12.73 14.86
C ALA A 153 -0.09 -12.74 13.75
N ARG A 154 0.11 -11.59 13.10
CA ARG A 154 1.06 -11.48 11.99
C ARG A 154 2.49 -11.36 12.48
N ARG A 155 3.38 -11.96 11.72
CA ARG A 155 4.82 -11.76 11.85
C ARG A 155 5.17 -10.47 11.12
N PHE A 156 5.99 -9.66 11.77
CA PHE A 156 6.50 -8.42 11.24
C PHE A 156 8.02 -8.47 11.20
N PHE A 157 8.61 -7.70 10.31
CA PHE A 157 10.04 -7.43 10.28
C PHE A 157 10.27 -6.01 9.76
N VAL A 158 11.47 -5.48 9.99
CA VAL A 158 11.91 -4.23 9.37
C VAL A 158 12.83 -4.56 8.20
N ASN A 159 12.48 -4.11 7.00
CA ASN A 159 13.30 -4.36 5.81
C ASN A 159 14.54 -3.45 5.77
N SER A 160 15.42 -3.64 4.77
CA SER A 160 16.63 -2.84 4.61
C SER A 160 16.38 -1.34 4.35
N ARG A 161 15.15 -0.95 3.99
CA ARG A 161 14.73 0.45 3.82
C ARG A 161 14.19 1.07 5.12
N GLY A 162 14.08 0.30 6.19
CA GLY A 162 13.51 0.74 7.47
C GLY A 162 11.98 0.79 7.48
N GLU A 163 11.32 0.06 6.56
CA GLU A 163 9.87 -0.04 6.47
C GLU A 163 9.39 -1.26 7.27
N LEU A 164 8.26 -1.10 7.97
CA LEU A 164 7.64 -2.21 8.70
C LEU A 164 6.88 -3.10 7.70
N CYS A 165 7.19 -4.38 7.70
CA CYS A 165 6.69 -5.33 6.71
C CYS A 165 6.04 -6.54 7.39
N THR A 166 5.18 -7.23 6.65
CA THR A 166 4.73 -8.59 6.88
C THR A 166 5.35 -9.52 5.83
N ASP A 167 5.11 -10.83 5.92
CA ASP A 167 5.62 -11.82 4.96
C ASP A 167 5.27 -11.52 3.49
N SER A 168 4.22 -10.75 3.20
CA SER A 168 3.78 -10.46 1.82
C SER A 168 3.45 -9.00 1.51
N THR A 169 3.43 -8.10 2.51
CA THR A 169 3.05 -6.70 2.32
C THR A 169 3.87 -5.78 3.21
N HIS A 170 3.86 -4.49 2.91
CA HIS A 170 4.33 -3.43 3.80
C HIS A 170 3.16 -2.94 4.68
N ILE A 171 3.50 -2.27 5.77
CA ILE A 171 2.54 -1.53 6.60
C ILE A 171 2.65 -0.06 6.23
N ASP A 172 1.50 0.54 5.94
CA ASP A 172 1.38 1.94 5.59
C ASP A 172 0.24 2.60 6.38
N VAL A 173 0.08 3.92 6.21
CA VAL A 173 -0.97 4.68 6.89
C VAL A 173 -1.89 5.33 5.86
N MET A 174 -3.17 5.02 5.97
CA MET A 174 -4.21 5.69 5.22
C MET A 174 -5.27 6.16 6.19
N ASP A 175 -5.57 7.46 6.15
CA ASP A 175 -6.43 8.12 7.12
C ASP A 175 -5.80 8.07 8.53
N ASN A 176 -6.47 7.46 9.50
CA ASN A 176 -5.91 7.10 10.79
C ASN A 176 -5.68 5.58 10.93
N ALA A 177 -5.79 4.81 9.84
CA ALA A 177 -5.69 3.36 9.87
C ALA A 177 -4.32 2.87 9.40
N LEU A 178 -3.79 1.87 10.08
CA LEU A 178 -2.67 1.07 9.58
C LEU A 178 -3.21 0.11 8.53
N ILE A 179 -2.65 0.12 7.33
CA ILE A 179 -3.08 -0.76 6.24
C ILE A 179 -1.94 -1.66 5.77
N ALA A 180 -2.29 -2.86 5.32
CA ALA A 180 -1.42 -3.65 4.47
C ALA A 180 -1.39 -3.03 3.06
N SER A 181 -0.19 -2.85 2.53
CA SER A 181 0.03 -2.31 1.19
C SER A 181 1.17 -3.07 0.50
N HIS A 182 0.98 -3.46 -0.74
CA HIS A 182 2.08 -3.81 -1.62
C HIS A 182 2.80 -2.53 -2.08
N GLU A 183 4.00 -2.69 -2.65
CA GLU A 183 4.63 -1.59 -3.37
C GLU A 183 3.76 -1.21 -4.57
N ARG A 184 3.46 0.09 -4.71
CA ARG A 184 2.63 0.61 -5.79
C ARG A 184 3.48 1.46 -6.73
N PRO A 185 3.23 1.41 -8.05
CA PRO A 185 3.88 2.32 -8.97
C PRO A 185 3.52 3.78 -8.66
N PRO A 186 4.42 4.74 -8.95
CA PRO A 186 4.13 6.17 -8.92
C PRO A 186 2.87 6.52 -9.72
N THR A 187 1.94 7.27 -9.12
CA THR A 187 0.85 7.94 -9.83
C THR A 187 0.95 9.45 -9.63
N PHE A 188 0.54 10.23 -10.63
CA PHE A 188 0.64 11.70 -10.60
C PHE A 188 -0.72 12.36 -10.30
N PRO A 189 -0.74 13.45 -9.50
CA PRO A 189 0.40 14.10 -8.86
C PRO A 189 1.05 13.22 -7.78
N TRP A 190 2.38 13.27 -7.67
CA TRP A 190 3.14 12.54 -6.64
C TRP A 190 3.76 13.54 -5.65
N PRO A 191 3.74 13.25 -4.33
CA PRO A 191 3.12 12.11 -3.67
C PRO A 191 1.59 12.24 -3.60
N ASN A 192 0.86 11.14 -3.38
CA ASN A 192 -0.57 11.13 -3.09
C ASN A 192 -0.97 9.95 -2.18
N PRO A 193 -2.22 9.87 -1.69
CA PRO A 193 -2.60 8.83 -0.71
C PRO A 193 -2.50 7.40 -1.25
N TRP A 194 -2.59 7.21 -2.57
CA TRP A 194 -2.38 5.92 -3.19
C TRP A 194 -0.88 5.61 -3.37
N SER A 195 -0.13 6.59 -3.88
CA SER A 195 1.26 6.43 -4.30
C SER A 195 2.15 7.48 -3.66
N HIS A 196 2.88 7.06 -2.64
CA HIS A 196 3.81 7.87 -1.87
C HIS A 196 4.92 6.99 -1.29
N LYS A 197 5.90 7.63 -0.65
CA LYS A 197 6.88 6.89 0.16
C LYS A 197 6.20 6.34 1.41
N LEU A 198 6.32 5.03 1.63
CA LEU A 198 5.70 4.33 2.76
C LEU A 198 6.06 4.96 4.11
N ALA A 199 5.11 4.92 5.05
CA ALA A 199 5.36 5.33 6.42
C ALA A 199 6.52 4.55 7.05
N THR A 200 7.31 5.23 7.87
CA THR A 200 8.40 4.59 8.64
C THR A 200 8.04 4.57 10.12
N PHE A 201 8.39 3.48 10.80
CA PHE A 201 8.01 3.22 12.18
C PHE A 201 9.25 3.16 13.07
N CYS A 202 9.15 3.66 14.30
CA CYS A 202 10.22 3.60 15.29
C CYS A 202 9.65 3.13 16.63
N TYR A 203 10.21 2.06 17.18
CA TYR A 203 9.88 1.56 18.51
C TYR A 203 10.89 2.05 19.54
N SER A 204 10.42 2.66 20.62
CA SER A 204 11.26 2.96 21.78
C SER A 204 11.11 1.88 22.84
N LYS A 205 12.20 1.17 23.17
CA LYS A 205 12.21 0.15 24.24
C LYS A 205 11.93 0.76 25.61
N GLU A 206 12.36 2.00 25.83
CA GLU A 206 12.20 2.73 27.09
C GLU A 206 10.74 3.11 27.33
N THR A 207 10.11 3.77 26.36
CA THR A 207 8.73 4.24 26.51
C THR A 207 7.69 3.19 26.09
N ARG A 208 8.13 2.15 25.38
CA ARG A 208 7.31 1.14 24.71
C ARG A 208 6.36 1.70 23.66
N MET A 209 6.61 2.90 23.14
CA MET A 209 5.78 3.51 22.10
C MET A 209 6.30 3.20 20.70
N ILE A 210 5.40 3.17 19.73
CA ILE A 210 5.73 3.14 18.30
C ILE A 210 5.36 4.50 17.71
N SER A 211 6.35 5.27 17.27
CA SER A 211 6.14 6.51 16.51
C SER A 211 6.13 6.26 15.01
N VAL A 212 5.45 7.14 14.29
CA VAL A 212 5.23 7.07 12.84
C VAL A 212 5.72 8.35 12.19
N LYS A 213 6.49 8.20 11.12
CA LYS A 213 6.81 9.30 10.22
C LYS A 213 6.11 9.09 8.88
N LEU A 214 5.28 10.06 8.53
CA LEU A 214 4.51 10.12 7.30
C LEU A 214 5.27 10.94 6.24
N TYR A 215 5.10 10.58 4.97
CA TYR A 215 5.73 11.27 3.84
C TYR A 215 4.71 11.86 2.85
N ALA A 216 3.43 11.64 3.11
CA ALA A 216 2.30 12.25 2.41
C ALA A 216 1.18 12.49 3.42
N ASP A 217 0.28 13.44 3.12
CA ASP A 217 -0.94 13.63 3.91
C ASP A 217 -1.79 12.35 3.83
N PRO A 218 -2.00 11.64 4.96
CA PRO A 218 -2.70 10.36 4.95
C PRO A 218 -4.21 10.52 4.78
N LEU A 219 -4.77 11.72 5.00
CA LEU A 219 -6.21 11.94 5.06
C LEU A 219 -6.86 11.77 3.67
N ILE A 220 -7.76 10.80 3.54
CA ILE A 220 -8.58 10.62 2.34
C ILE A 220 -9.77 11.58 2.39
N SER A 221 -9.68 12.70 1.68
CA SER A 221 -10.75 13.71 1.58
C SER A 221 -10.80 14.40 0.22
N ASN A 222 -11.91 15.10 -0.05
CA ASN A 222 -12.05 15.91 -1.27
C ASN A 222 -11.10 17.11 -1.29
N GLN A 223 -10.67 17.57 -0.12
CA GLN A 223 -9.77 18.72 0.08
C GLN A 223 -8.28 18.32 0.05
N TRP A 224 -7.96 17.08 -0.30
CA TRP A 224 -6.58 16.63 -0.37
C TRP A 224 -5.82 17.31 -1.55
N PRO A 225 -4.54 17.69 -1.37
CA PRO A 225 -3.77 17.61 -0.13
C PRO A 225 -4.15 18.75 0.83
N ARG A 226 -4.15 18.48 2.14
CA ARG A 226 -4.22 19.53 3.15
C ARG A 226 -2.90 20.32 3.22
N PRO A 227 -2.92 21.56 3.73
CA PRO A 227 -1.71 22.32 4.04
C PRO A 227 -0.71 21.51 4.88
N ASP A 228 0.59 21.64 4.56
CA ASP A 228 1.67 20.88 5.22
C ASP A 228 1.64 21.03 6.75
N GLN A 229 1.30 22.21 7.27
CA GLN A 229 1.23 22.49 8.72
C GLN A 229 0.19 21.64 9.45
N GLU A 230 -0.82 21.11 8.76
CA GLU A 230 -1.85 20.28 9.38
C GLU A 230 -1.40 18.86 9.72
N TRP A 231 -0.29 18.40 9.12
CA TRP A 231 0.17 17.01 9.26
C TRP A 231 1.70 16.85 9.35
N LYS A 232 2.49 17.63 8.61
CA LYS A 232 3.93 17.38 8.40
C LYS A 232 4.79 17.68 9.63
N ASP A 233 4.41 18.70 10.40
CA ASP A 233 5.16 19.16 11.59
C ASP A 233 4.71 18.46 12.89
N LYS A 234 3.89 17.41 12.76
CA LYS A 234 3.31 16.68 13.89
C LYS A 234 4.03 15.37 14.15
N GLU A 235 4.06 14.98 15.42
CA GLU A 235 4.52 13.65 15.81
C GLU A 235 3.31 12.71 15.88
N PHE A 236 3.40 11.56 15.21
CA PHE A 236 2.35 10.56 15.23
C PHE A 236 2.79 9.31 15.98
N ILE A 237 1.84 8.67 16.65
CA ILE A 237 2.05 7.42 17.41
C ILE A 237 0.96 6.41 17.08
N ILE A 238 1.26 5.14 17.33
CA ILE A 238 0.28 4.07 17.23
C ILE A 238 -0.44 3.83 18.55
N ALA A 239 -1.76 3.73 18.48
CA ALA A 239 -2.62 3.49 19.62
C ALA A 239 -3.56 2.30 19.40
N ALA A 240 -3.72 1.50 20.45
CA ALA A 240 -4.85 0.60 20.61
C ALA A 240 -6.11 1.41 20.97
N ARG A 241 -7.28 0.93 20.55
CA ARG A 241 -8.58 1.53 20.91
C ARG A 241 -8.61 3.05 20.66
N PRO A 242 -8.24 3.53 19.47
CA PRO A 242 -8.20 4.96 19.18
C PRO A 242 -9.56 5.62 19.41
N PRO A 243 -9.61 6.89 19.86
CA PRO A 243 -10.87 7.61 20.08
C PRO A 243 -11.60 7.92 18.77
N THR A 244 -10.91 7.83 17.63
CA THR A 244 -11.48 7.93 16.29
C THR A 244 -11.61 6.53 15.69
N ALA A 245 -12.72 6.27 15.00
CA ALA A 245 -12.91 5.02 14.27
C ALA A 245 -11.84 4.86 13.19
N THR A 246 -11.36 3.64 12.97
CA THR A 246 -10.43 3.34 11.88
C THR A 246 -11.21 2.70 10.73
N ARG A 247 -11.01 3.23 9.53
CA ARG A 247 -11.86 2.90 8.38
C ARG A 247 -11.05 2.19 7.31
N ILE A 248 -11.58 1.06 6.84
CA ILE A 248 -11.16 0.47 5.58
C ILE A 248 -11.78 1.33 4.48
N ARG A 249 -10.95 2.05 3.72
CA ARG A 249 -11.41 2.83 2.58
C ARG A 249 -11.78 1.91 1.43
N SER A 250 -12.86 2.23 0.72
CA SER A 250 -13.28 1.51 -0.47
C SER A 250 -12.42 1.88 -1.67
N ALA A 251 -12.39 1.00 -2.68
CA ALA A 251 -11.70 1.25 -3.94
C ALA A 251 -12.21 2.53 -4.63
N ASP A 252 -13.52 2.82 -4.52
CA ASP A 252 -14.12 4.03 -5.08
C ASP A 252 -13.59 5.31 -4.40
N GLU A 253 -13.43 5.29 -3.07
CA GLU A 253 -12.91 6.44 -2.30
C GLU A 253 -11.46 6.78 -2.65
N ILE A 254 -10.65 5.79 -3.04
CA ILE A 254 -9.24 6.00 -3.43
C ILE A 254 -9.02 6.11 -4.94
N SER A 255 -10.06 5.87 -5.74
CA SER A 255 -9.99 5.81 -7.20
C SER A 255 -9.47 7.11 -7.85
N ARG A 256 -9.60 8.24 -7.16
CA ARG A 256 -9.05 9.54 -7.59
C ARG A 256 -7.53 9.50 -7.79
N TRP A 257 -6.81 8.67 -7.03
CA TRP A 257 -5.34 8.61 -7.06
C TRP A 257 -4.79 7.27 -7.54
N ALA A 258 -5.62 6.23 -7.52
CA ALA A 258 -5.26 4.90 -7.97
C ALA A 258 -5.37 4.78 -9.51
N PRO A 259 -4.63 3.84 -10.13
CA PRO A 259 -4.90 3.40 -11.50
C PRO A 259 -6.34 2.87 -11.65
N LYS A 260 -6.73 2.53 -12.89
CA LYS A 260 -8.03 1.91 -13.16
C LYS A 260 -8.29 0.73 -12.19
N LEU A 261 -9.49 0.67 -11.65
CA LEU A 261 -9.85 -0.24 -10.55
C LEU A 261 -9.63 -1.73 -10.88
N ASN A 262 -9.72 -2.12 -12.15
CA ASN A 262 -9.46 -3.49 -12.60
C ASN A 262 -7.97 -3.88 -12.57
N LEU A 263 -7.07 -2.92 -12.34
CA LEU A 263 -5.62 -3.14 -12.27
C LEU A 263 -5.09 -3.11 -10.83
N ILE A 264 -5.94 -2.81 -9.84
CA ILE A 264 -5.51 -2.73 -8.44
C ILE A 264 -6.02 -3.91 -7.63
N ARG A 265 -5.19 -4.35 -6.68
CA ARG A 265 -5.56 -5.38 -5.70
C ARG A 265 -6.03 -4.70 -4.43
N TRP A 266 -7.28 -4.23 -4.41
CA TRP A 266 -7.84 -3.56 -3.23
C TRP A 266 -8.86 -4.44 -2.51
N THR A 267 -8.92 -4.33 -1.20
CA THR A 267 -9.89 -5.07 -0.39
C THR A 267 -11.33 -4.68 -0.73
N ASP A 268 -12.21 -5.67 -0.78
CA ASP A 268 -13.66 -5.51 -0.94
C ASP A 268 -14.36 -5.24 0.40
N ARG A 269 -13.61 -5.27 1.51
CA ARG A 269 -14.13 -4.98 2.85
C ARG A 269 -14.48 -3.49 2.96
N LYS A 270 -15.64 -3.21 3.55
CA LYS A 270 -16.13 -1.84 3.80
C LYS A 270 -16.35 -1.55 5.29
N ASN A 271 -15.79 -2.40 6.15
CA ASN A 271 -16.01 -2.30 7.59
C ASN A 271 -15.13 -1.20 8.19
N SER A 272 -15.62 -0.59 9.26
CA SER A 272 -14.84 0.28 10.13
C SER A 272 -14.74 -0.34 11.52
N LEU A 273 -13.56 -0.29 12.13
CA LEU A 273 -13.43 -0.58 13.55
C LEU A 273 -13.90 0.67 14.31
N LYS A 274 -14.88 0.50 15.18
CA LYS A 274 -15.51 1.62 15.89
C LYS A 274 -14.49 2.34 16.78
N ALA A 275 -14.74 3.62 17.04
CA ALA A 275 -14.01 4.37 18.05
C ALA A 275 -13.99 3.60 19.39
N ASN A 276 -12.82 3.55 20.03
CA ASN A 276 -12.57 2.85 21.29
C ASN A 276 -12.82 1.33 21.27
N ALA A 277 -13.05 0.72 20.09
CA ALA A 277 -13.28 -0.72 20.00
C ALA A 277 -12.03 -1.49 20.42
N ARG A 278 -12.21 -2.60 21.14
CA ARG A 278 -11.12 -3.39 21.74
C ARG A 278 -10.14 -3.95 20.73
N ASP A 279 -10.62 -4.18 19.51
CA ASP A 279 -9.89 -4.71 18.36
C ASP A 279 -9.29 -3.61 17.47
N ALA A 280 -9.53 -2.32 17.75
CA ALA A 280 -9.04 -1.24 16.89
C ALA A 280 -7.57 -0.89 17.17
N VAL A 281 -6.82 -0.64 16.09
CA VAL A 281 -5.49 -0.01 16.11
C VAL A 281 -5.51 1.16 15.13
N GLY A 282 -4.99 2.31 15.54
CA GLY A 282 -4.92 3.50 14.69
C GLY A 282 -3.70 4.36 14.95
N VAL A 283 -3.52 5.33 14.06
CA VAL A 283 -2.50 6.38 14.12
C VAL A 283 -3.13 7.64 14.69
N GLU A 284 -2.46 8.27 15.64
CA GLU A 284 -2.91 9.49 16.30
C GLU A 284 -1.77 10.49 16.40
N GLU A 285 -2.11 11.77 16.41
CA GLU A 285 -1.19 12.82 16.80
C GLU A 285 -0.83 12.65 18.28
N LYS A 286 0.45 12.69 18.60
CA LYS A 286 0.95 12.55 19.96
C LYS A 286 0.64 13.82 20.74
N ALA A 287 -0.29 13.72 21.68
CA ALA A 287 -0.58 14.80 22.60
C ALA A 287 0.59 15.04 23.57
N GLU A 288 0.90 16.31 23.85
CA GLU A 288 1.93 16.71 24.84
C GLU A 288 1.56 16.25 26.26
N MET A 289 0.26 16.22 26.57
CA MET A 289 -0.28 15.73 27.84
C MET A 289 -1.28 14.61 27.57
N MET A 290 -0.90 13.39 27.93
CA MET A 290 -1.78 12.21 27.86
C MET A 290 -2.27 11.85 29.25
N LYS A 291 -3.57 11.55 29.40
CA LYS A 291 -4.10 11.03 30.65
C LYS A 291 -3.48 9.66 30.92
N LEU A 292 -3.44 9.23 32.18
CA LEU A 292 -2.87 7.92 32.54
C LEU A 292 -3.56 6.76 31.79
N GLU A 293 -4.86 6.87 31.55
CA GLU A 293 -5.63 5.90 30.74
C GLU A 293 -5.16 5.84 29.27
N ASP A 294 -4.73 6.97 28.71
CA ASP A 294 -4.18 7.08 27.36
C ASP A 294 -2.76 6.52 27.26
N VAL A 295 -2.00 6.53 28.36
CA VAL A 295 -0.63 6.01 28.37
C VAL A 295 -0.59 4.50 28.16
N ASN A 296 -1.62 3.76 28.60
CA ASN A 296 -1.63 2.30 28.44
C ASN A 296 -2.00 1.86 27.02
N ARG A 297 -2.79 2.64 26.30
CA ARG A 297 -3.24 2.28 24.94
C ARG A 297 -2.17 2.48 23.87
N ILE A 298 -1.12 3.23 24.16
CA ILE A 298 -0.01 3.54 23.22
C ILE A 298 1.25 2.70 23.48
N LYS A 299 1.19 1.77 24.44
CA LYS A 299 2.32 0.91 24.82
C LYS A 299 2.24 -0.44 24.12
N TRP A 300 3.39 -0.87 23.59
CA TRP A 300 3.55 -2.05 22.78
C TRP A 300 4.69 -2.93 23.30
N GLU A 301 4.49 -4.23 23.27
CA GLU A 301 5.48 -5.24 23.62
C GLU A 301 5.86 -6.00 22.36
N ILE A 302 7.18 -6.10 22.11
CA ILE A 302 7.74 -6.76 20.94
C ILE A 302 8.23 -8.15 21.33
N GLU A 303 7.73 -9.18 20.65
CA GLU A 303 8.06 -10.57 20.90
C GLU A 303 8.79 -11.17 19.70
N GLN A 304 10.07 -11.50 19.86
CA GLN A 304 10.84 -12.19 18.82
C GLN A 304 10.55 -13.69 18.82
N PHE A 305 10.68 -14.29 17.64
CA PHE A 305 10.76 -15.74 17.51
C PHE A 305 12.22 -16.13 17.71
N LEU A 306 12.50 -16.85 18.80
CA LEU A 306 13.80 -17.50 19.04
C LEU A 306 13.92 -18.75 18.17
#